data_AF-A0A920QH15-F1
#
_entry.id   AF-A0A920QH15-F1
#
_cell.length_a   1.000
_cell.length_b   1.000
_cell.length_c   1.000
_cell.angle_alpha   90.00
_cell.angle_beta   90.00
_cell.angle_gamma   90.00
#
_symmetry.space_group_name_H-M   'P 1'
#
loop_
_entity.id
_entity.type
_entity.pdbx_description
1 polymer ?
#
loop_
_entity_poly.entity_id
_entity_poly.type
_entity_poly.pdbx_seq_one_letter_code
_entity_poly.pdbx_strand_id
1 'polypeptide(L)'
;MTISVSPGEVVGLLGPNGAGKTTSFNMIVGWCGRTRARCSSRASRSAHSHDQRARRGFGYLTQEPSVFRKLTVEQNILAILETRTSDNWSRRPG
;
A
#
# COMPACT_ATOMS: atom_id res chain seq x y z
N MET A 1 10.35 -15.85 9.04
CA MET A 1 10.21 -16.06 7.58
C MET A 1 11.00 -14.97 6.88
N THR A 2 11.84 -15.34 5.91
CA THR A 2 12.59 -14.39 5.08
C THR A 2 12.14 -14.61 3.65
N ILE A 3 11.76 -13.52 2.97
CA ILE A 3 11.31 -13.54 1.58
C ILE A 3 12.12 -12.45 0.87
N SER A 4 12.67 -12.77 -0.29
CA SER A 4 13.31 -11.82 -1.19
C SER A 4 12.51 -11.81 -2.49
N VAL A 5 12.26 -10.62 -3.03
CA VAL A 5 11.53 -10.44 -4.30
C VAL A 5 12.32 -9.46 -5.14
N SER A 6 12.69 -9.86 -6.35
CA SER A 6 13.44 -9.03 -7.30
C SER A 6 12.50 -8.08 -8.06
N PRO A 7 13.00 -6.96 -8.60
CA PRO A 7 12.19 -6.07 -9.44
C PRO A 7 11.57 -6.84 -10.63
N GLY A 8 10.26 -6.69 -10.83
CA GLY A 8 9.51 -7.35 -11.91
C GLY A 8 9.01 -8.75 -11.57
N GLU A 9 9.34 -9.31 -10.41
CA GLU A 9 8.83 -10.61 -9.97
C GLU A 9 7.40 -10.51 -9.40
N VAL A 10 6.58 -11.50 -9.71
CA VAL A 10 5.25 -11.70 -9.12
C VAL A 10 5.33 -12.93 -8.23
N VAL A 11 5.04 -12.77 -6.93
CA VAL A 11 5.16 -13.83 -5.93
C VAL A 11 3.83 -14.05 -5.23
N GLY A 12 3.42 -15.32 -5.11
CA GLY A 12 2.25 -15.74 -4.33
C GLY A 12 2.66 -16.43 -3.02
N LEU A 13 2.02 -16.06 -1.91
CA LEU A 13 2.20 -16.73 -0.62
C LEU A 13 1.06 -17.74 -0.39
N LEU A 14 1.33 -19.04 -0.56
CA LEU A 14 0.34 -20.11 -0.44
C LEU A 14 0.52 -20.90 0.87
N GLY A 15 -0.58 -21.38 1.45
CA GLY A 15 -0.58 -22.17 2.69
C GLY A 15 -2.00 -22.36 3.24
N PRO A 16 -2.22 -23.21 4.26
CA PRO A 16 -3.54 -23.42 4.84
C PRO A 16 -4.09 -22.17 5.55
N ASN A 17 -5.39 -22.15 5.85
CA ASN A 17 -6.00 -21.09 6.66
C ASN A 17 -5.33 -21.05 8.04
N GLY A 18 -5.00 -19.85 8.53
CA GLY A 18 -4.25 -19.68 9.78
C GLY A 18 -2.73 -19.84 9.66
N ALA A 19 -2.16 -20.19 8.50
CA ALA A 19 -0.71 -20.30 8.29
C ALA A 19 0.08 -18.96 8.40
N GLY A 20 -0.59 -17.86 8.76
CA GLY A 20 0.05 -16.55 8.92
C GLY A 20 0.23 -15.75 7.62
N LYS A 21 -0.48 -16.09 6.54
CA LYS A 21 -0.43 -15.35 5.26
C LYS A 21 -0.85 -13.89 5.43
N THR A 22 -2.05 -13.65 5.94
CA THR A 22 -2.57 -12.30 6.21
C THR A 22 -1.67 -11.54 7.18
N THR A 23 -1.17 -12.22 8.22
CA THR A 23 -0.21 -11.64 9.17
C THR A 23 1.07 -11.21 8.47
N SER A 24 1.60 -12.02 7.55
CA SER A 24 2.80 -11.71 6.77
C SER A 24 2.58 -10.53 5.83
N PHE A 25 1.43 -10.46 5.14
CA PHE A 25 1.05 -9.29 4.33
C PHE A 25 0.96 -8.02 5.17
N ASN A 26 0.29 -8.07 6.33
CA ASN A 26 0.19 -6.92 7.25
C ASN A 26 1.56 -6.45 7.77
N MET A 27 2.50 -7.38 8.00
CA MET A 27 3.87 -7.06 8.38
C MET A 27 4.64 -6.37 7.22
N ILE A 28 4.48 -6.83 5.98
CA ILE A 28 5.14 -6.25 4.80
C ILE A 28 4.64 -4.82 4.54
N VAL A 29 3.35 -4.58 4.70
CA VAL A 29 2.72 -3.28 4.50
C VAL A 29 3.07 -2.28 5.63
N GLY A 30 3.52 -2.79 6.79
CA GLY A 30 3.89 -1.97 7.94
C GLY A 30 2.74 -1.70 8.92
N TRP A 31 1.62 -2.43 8.82
CA TRP A 31 0.45 -2.25 9.70
C TRP A 31 0.69 -2.84 11.10
N CYS A 32 1.62 -3.80 11.26
CA CYS A 32 1.97 -4.33 12.57
C CYS A 32 3.20 -3.61 13.14
N GLY A 33 2.97 -2.56 13.94
CA GLY A 33 4.02 -1.76 14.60
C GLY A 33 4.80 -2.51 15.70
N ARG A 34 4.62 -3.82 15.84
CA ARG A 34 5.30 -4.63 16.86
C ARG A 34 5.72 -5.94 16.23
N THR A 35 6.92 -6.39 16.62
CA THR A 35 7.54 -7.69 16.35
C THR A 35 8.52 -7.68 15.18
N ARG A 36 9.82 -7.58 15.51
CA ARG A 36 11.08 -8.10 14.87
C ARG A 36 11.20 -8.28 13.34
N ALA A 37 10.20 -7.93 12.55
CA ALA A 37 10.19 -8.03 11.11
C ALA A 37 10.87 -6.79 10.53
N ARG A 38 11.85 -7.02 9.67
CA ARG A 38 12.59 -5.97 8.97
C ARG A 38 12.23 -6.08 7.49
N CYS A 39 11.53 -5.09 6.95
CA CYS A 39 11.25 -4.99 5.53
C CYS A 39 12.12 -3.88 4.93
N SER A 40 13.05 -4.24 4.05
CA SER A 40 13.93 -3.31 3.35
C SER A 40 13.56 -3.24 1.87
N SER A 41 13.09 -2.08 1.44
CA SER A 41 12.91 -1.69 0.06
C SER A 41 13.27 -0.20 -0.07
N ARG A 42 13.56 0.25 -1.29
CA ARG A 42 13.84 1.68 -1.56
C ARG A 42 12.69 2.60 -1.11
N ALA A 43 11.46 2.06 -1.09
CA ALA A 43 10.26 2.75 -0.66
C ALA A 43 9.94 2.56 0.85
N SER A 44 10.52 1.58 1.54
CA SER A 44 10.08 1.13 2.87
C SER A 44 10.92 1.64 4.05
N ARG A 45 11.71 2.73 3.93
CA ARG A 45 12.40 3.32 5.09
C ARG A 45 11.37 3.41 6.24
N SER A 46 11.70 2.75 7.35
CA SER A 46 10.78 2.47 8.46
C SER A 46 10.06 3.71 8.99
N ALA A 47 10.65 4.89 8.81
CA ALA A 47 10.12 6.19 9.22
C ALA A 47 9.05 6.80 8.30
N HIS A 48 8.76 6.23 7.11
CA HIS A 48 7.75 6.79 6.21
C HIS A 48 6.32 6.43 6.63
N SER A 49 5.44 7.43 6.63
CA SER A 49 3.98 7.25 6.71
C SER A 49 3.43 6.51 5.49
N HIS A 50 2.20 6.00 5.57
CA HIS A 50 1.58 5.24 4.48
C HIS A 50 1.48 6.03 3.16
N ASP A 51 1.14 7.31 3.24
CA ASP A 51 1.06 8.21 2.07
C ASP A 51 2.43 8.39 1.39
N GLN A 52 3.50 8.55 2.18
CA GLN A 52 4.86 8.69 1.66
C GLN A 52 5.35 7.42 0.96
N ARG A 53 4.95 6.25 1.46
CA ARG A 53 5.25 4.96 0.83
C ARG A 53 4.47 4.78 -0.48
N ALA A 54 3.19 5.14 -0.50
CA ALA A 54 2.36 5.10 -1.69
C ALA A 54 2.92 5.95 -2.84
N ARG A 55 3.37 7.17 -2.54
CA ARG A 55 4.03 8.07 -3.52
C ARG A 55 5.34 7.53 -4.07
N ARG A 56 5.98 6.59 -3.36
CA ARG A 56 7.22 5.93 -3.77
C ARG A 56 6.99 4.61 -4.51
N GLY A 57 5.73 4.34 -4.91
CA GLY A 57 5.35 3.17 -5.69
C GLY A 57 4.94 1.96 -4.85
N PHE A 58 4.73 2.11 -3.54
CA PHE A 58 4.25 1.02 -2.70
C PHE A 58 2.71 1.00 -2.65
N GLY A 59 2.09 0.07 -3.38
CA GLY A 59 0.65 -0.15 -3.34
C GLY A 59 0.26 -1.28 -2.36
N TYR A 60 -0.88 -1.15 -1.70
CA TYR A 60 -1.50 -2.23 -0.95
C TYR A 60 -3.00 -2.28 -1.23
N LEU A 61 -3.52 -3.48 -1.47
CA LEU A 61 -4.94 -3.74 -1.64
C LEU A 61 -5.37 -4.71 -0.54
N THR A 62 -6.35 -4.30 0.27
CA THR A 62 -6.95 -5.14 1.31
C THR A 62 -7.87 -6.20 0.72
N GLN A 63 -8.16 -7.24 1.50
CA GLN A 63 -9.17 -8.25 1.11
C GLN A 63 -10.56 -7.63 0.95
N GLU A 64 -10.93 -6.69 1.82
CA GLU A 64 -12.20 -5.98 1.70
C GLU A 64 -12.05 -4.77 0.75
N PRO A 65 -12.97 -4.60 -0.21
CA PRO A 65 -12.91 -3.50 -1.16
C PRO A 65 -13.22 -2.17 -0.47
N SER A 66 -12.32 -1.20 -0.63
CA SER A 66 -12.49 0.18 -0.12
C SER A 66 -13.33 1.07 -1.05
N VAL A 67 -14.31 0.50 -1.74
CA VAL A 67 -15.12 1.22 -2.75
C VAL A 67 -16.26 2.01 -2.11
N PHE A 68 -16.47 3.23 -2.58
CA PHE A 68 -17.61 4.04 -2.19
C PHE A 68 -18.85 3.54 -2.93
N ARG A 69 -19.67 2.74 -2.24
CA ARG A 69 -20.85 2.08 -2.81
C ARG A 69 -21.91 3.03 -3.38
N LYS A 70 -21.91 4.30 -2.96
CA LYS A 70 -22.84 5.33 -3.44
C LYS A 70 -22.35 6.08 -4.67
N LEU A 71 -21.12 5.82 -5.12
CA LEU A 71 -20.48 6.50 -6.25
C LEU A 71 -20.42 5.57 -7.47
N THR A 72 -20.46 6.16 -8.67
CA THR A 72 -20.17 5.43 -9.90
C THR A 72 -18.70 4.99 -9.94
N VAL A 73 -18.35 4.11 -10.89
CA VAL A 73 -16.97 3.68 -11.11
C VAL A 73 -16.05 4.87 -11.37
N GLU A 74 -16.48 5.77 -12.26
CA GLU A 74 -15.74 6.99 -12.60
C GLU A 74 -15.53 7.88 -11.37
N GLN A 75 -16.59 8.10 -10.58
CA GLN A 75 -16.52 8.90 -9.36
C GLN A 75 -15.59 8.29 -8.30
N ASN A 76 -15.55 6.95 -8.18
CA ASN A 76 -14.59 6.28 -7.30
C ASN A 76 -13.14 6.55 -7.74
N ILE A 77 -12.87 6.47 -9.05
CA ILE A 77 -11.52 6.73 -9.61
C ILE A 77 -11.13 8.20 -9.39
N LEU A 78 -12.02 9.14 -9.73
CA LEU A 78 -11.77 10.58 -9.57
C LEU A 78 -11.53 10.97 -8.12
N ALA A 79 -12.32 10.46 -7.17
CA ALA A 79 -12.17 10.77 -5.75
C ALA A 79 -10.76 10.42 -5.22
N ILE A 80 -10.18 9.30 -5.68
CA ILE A 80 -8.82 8.91 -5.30
C ILE A 80 -7.77 9.78 -6.00
N LEU A 81 -8.01 10.19 -7.25
CA LEU A 81 -7.10 11.09 -7.96
C LEU A 81 -7.05 12.48 -7.33
N GLU A 82 -8.17 13.01 -6.84
CA GLU A 82 -8.24 14.31 -6.16
C GLU A 82 -7.36 14.37 -4.90
N THR A 83 -7.28 13.27 -4.15
CA THR A 83 -6.39 13.16 -2.98
C THR A 83 -4.90 13.18 -3.34
N ARG A 84 -4.55 12.95 -4.61
CA ARG A 84 -3.16 13.04 -5.11
C ARG A 84 -2.82 14.43 -5.64
N THR A 85 -3.81 15.17 -6.13
CA THR A 85 -3.61 16.50 -6.76
C THR A 85 -3.58 17.66 -5.79
N SER A 86 -4.01 17.46 -4.53
CA SER A 86 -4.05 18.52 -3.50
C SER A 86 -2.67 19.08 -3.12
N ASP A 87 -1.57 18.46 -3.56
CA ASP A 87 -0.21 19.01 -3.40
C ASP A 87 0.23 20.00 -4.49
N ASN A 88 -0.54 20.18 -5.58
CA ASN A 88 -0.04 20.93 -6.75
C ASN A 88 -1.02 21.94 -7.36
N TRP A 89 -2.23 22.13 -6.82
CA TRP A 89 -3.19 23.10 -7.36
C TRP A 89 -2.97 24.54 -6.88
N SER A 90 -2.26 24.76 -5.77
CA SER A 90 -2.04 26.08 -5.15
C SER A 90 -0.91 26.92 -5.79
N ARG A 91 -0.38 26.53 -6.95
CA ARG A 91 0.78 27.20 -7.60
C ARG A 91 0.56 27.61 -9.06
N ARG A 92 -0.66 28.04 -9.43
CA ARG A 92 -0.84 28.80 -10.67
C ARG A 92 -0.91 30.30 -10.33
N PRO A 93 0.11 31.12 -10.68
CA PRO A 93 -0.09 32.55 -10.70
C PRO A 93 -1.12 32.87 -11.79
N GLY A 94 -2.02 33.81 -11.47
CA GLY A 94 -3.05 34.31 -12.38
C GLY A 94 -2.49 35.00 -13.61
#